data_AF-A0A9W6RTY7-F1
#
_entry.id   AF-A0A9W6RTY7-F1
#
_cell.length_a   1.000
_cell.length_b   1.000
_cell.length_c   1.000
_cell.angle_alpha   90.00
_cell.angle_beta   90.00
_cell.angle_gamma   90.00
#
_symmetry.space_group_name_H-M   'P 1'
#
loop_
_entity.id
_entity.type
_entity.pdbx_description
1 polymer ?
#
loop_
_entity_poly.entity_id
_entity_poly.type
_entity_poly.pdbx_seq_one_letter_code
_entity_poly.pdbx_strand_id
1 'polypeptide(L)'
;MIEAGDALARLVRAEGTRVLATLVRVTGDIDLAQDAAQDAAVRALETWPRDGVPDNPRAWLLVTAKRRAIDVIRRETRRAGKETEAVMFTEPGHEPAETVDDDLLRLVFTCCHPALSVEAQVALALRTLGGLSTAEVARGLMVSEATMAKRLTRAKQKTLLLLQDARRDARVDDEGRVLLLKDQDRGRWDASAIKEGIELVGRALRRTPDRPDPYVVQAAIAACHALAPTYADTNWDAVLSWYDVLLRVQDGPVVRLNRAAAVAERDGLEAGMALVEAIEGLDAYPWWHATRGELLCRMGRPAAARAAYERALALGMSAPQAEHMRRRITGLS
;
A
#
# COMPACT_ATOMS: atom_id res chain seq x y z
N MET A 1 -28.97 29.08 -6.80
CA MET A 1 -27.50 28.93 -6.98
C MET A 1 -26.76 29.09 -5.65
N ILE A 2 -26.81 30.26 -5.00
CA ILE A 2 -26.16 30.54 -3.70
C ILE A 2 -26.50 29.48 -2.64
N GLU A 3 -27.79 29.18 -2.46
CA GLU A 3 -28.31 28.29 -1.41
C GLU A 3 -27.75 26.85 -1.45
N ALA A 4 -27.57 26.27 -2.64
CA ALA A 4 -26.98 24.94 -2.81
C ALA A 4 -25.46 24.94 -2.56
N GLY A 5 -24.76 26.01 -2.97
CA GLY A 5 -23.36 26.21 -2.64
C GLY A 5 -23.13 26.37 -1.13
N ASP A 6 -23.98 27.14 -0.45
CA ASP A 6 -23.94 27.32 1.00
C ASP A 6 -24.35 26.05 1.77
N ALA A 7 -25.29 25.26 1.24
CA ALA A 7 -25.62 23.95 1.77
C ALA A 7 -24.42 23.00 1.69
N LEU A 8 -23.76 22.90 0.53
CA LEU A 8 -22.56 22.08 0.37
C LEU A 8 -21.40 22.59 1.23
N ALA A 9 -21.16 23.90 1.29
CA ALA A 9 -20.09 24.47 2.10
C ALA A 9 -20.31 24.25 3.61
N ARG A 10 -21.56 24.30 4.10
CA ARG A 10 -21.91 23.90 5.47
C ARG A 10 -21.69 22.41 5.70
N LEU A 11 -22.12 21.57 4.76
CA LEU A 11 -21.95 20.11 4.82
C LEU A 11 -20.47 19.69 4.82
N VAL A 12 -19.63 20.27 3.95
CA VAL A 12 -18.18 19.98 3.92
C VAL A 12 -17.51 20.44 5.22
N ARG A 13 -17.89 21.60 5.78
CA ARG A 13 -17.37 22.05 7.09
C ARG A 13 -17.80 21.19 8.28
N ALA A 14 -19.02 20.63 8.25
CA ALA A 14 -19.56 19.82 9.35
C ALA A 14 -19.19 18.33 9.27
N GLU A 15 -19.21 17.77 8.05
CA GLU A 15 -19.14 16.33 7.80
C GLU A 15 -18.00 15.92 6.85
N GLY A 16 -17.28 16.87 6.23
CA GLY A 16 -16.26 16.57 5.22
C GLY A 16 -15.16 15.63 5.72
N THR A 17 -14.66 15.83 6.95
CA THR A 17 -13.65 14.96 7.55
C THR A 17 -14.19 13.57 7.90
N ARG A 18 -15.48 13.45 8.25
CA ARG A 18 -16.16 12.15 8.48
C ARG A 18 -16.36 11.39 7.18
N VAL A 19 -16.86 12.07 6.13
CA VAL A 19 -17.00 11.52 4.78
C VAL A 19 -15.65 11.05 4.25
N LEU A 20 -14.59 11.86 4.41
CA LEU A 20 -13.24 11.48 4.03
C LEU A 20 -12.74 10.25 4.81
N ALA A 21 -12.87 10.23 6.14
CA ALA A 21 -12.43 9.08 6.95
C ALA A 21 -13.12 7.77 6.53
N THR A 22 -14.44 7.80 6.27
CA THR A 22 -15.17 6.65 5.73
C THR A 22 -14.72 6.28 4.31
N LEU A 23 -14.34 7.25 3.47
CA LEU A 23 -13.79 6.96 2.14
C LEU A 23 -12.40 6.32 2.21
N VAL A 24 -11.49 6.81 3.07
CA VAL A 24 -10.17 6.19 3.30
C VAL A 24 -10.31 4.73 3.71
N ARG A 25 -11.27 4.41 4.59
CA ARG A 25 -11.60 3.03 5.00
C ARG A 25 -12.10 2.15 3.84
N VAL A 26 -12.74 2.74 2.83
CA VAL A 26 -13.31 2.03 1.67
C VAL A 26 -12.32 1.92 0.50
N THR A 27 -11.43 2.90 0.30
CA THR A 27 -10.44 2.91 -0.78
C THR A 27 -9.12 2.27 -0.39
N GLY A 28 -8.75 2.29 0.90
CA GLY A 28 -7.40 1.95 1.37
C GLY A 28 -6.33 3.00 1.00
N ASP A 29 -6.70 4.01 0.21
CA ASP A 29 -5.83 5.08 -0.27
C ASP A 29 -6.47 6.44 0.04
N ILE A 30 -5.74 7.23 0.82
CA ILE A 30 -6.15 8.55 1.29
C ILE A 30 -6.08 9.64 0.22
N ASP A 31 -5.13 9.59 -0.71
CA ASP A 31 -5.05 10.60 -1.77
C ASP A 31 -6.20 10.38 -2.76
N LEU A 32 -6.45 9.12 -3.14
CA LEU A 32 -7.63 8.73 -3.90
C LEU A 32 -8.95 9.09 -3.20
N ALA A 33 -9.03 8.90 -1.87
CA ALA A 33 -10.23 9.27 -1.10
C ALA A 33 -10.47 10.78 -1.10
N GLN A 34 -9.41 11.60 -1.00
CA GLN A 34 -9.52 13.05 -1.08
C GLN A 34 -9.93 13.53 -2.46
N ASP A 35 -9.28 13.04 -3.52
CA ASP A 35 -9.57 13.44 -4.90
C ASP A 35 -11.00 13.05 -5.28
N ALA A 36 -11.45 11.85 -4.86
CA ALA A 36 -12.82 11.40 -5.07
C ALA A 36 -13.87 12.19 -4.26
N ALA A 37 -13.54 12.63 -3.04
CA ALA A 37 -14.40 13.50 -2.25
C ALA A 37 -14.52 14.90 -2.86
N GLN A 38 -13.41 15.45 -3.39
CA GLN A 38 -13.39 16.73 -4.09
C GLN A 38 -14.20 16.67 -5.39
N ASP A 39 -14.03 15.63 -6.22
CA ASP A 39 -14.84 15.42 -7.43
C ASP A 39 -16.34 15.24 -7.12
N ALA A 40 -16.69 14.63 -5.98
CA ALA A 40 -18.08 14.52 -5.54
C ALA A 40 -18.67 15.87 -5.11
N ALA A 41 -17.87 16.72 -4.46
CA ALA A 41 -18.26 18.09 -4.13
C ALA A 41 -18.44 18.95 -5.40
N VAL A 42 -17.58 18.80 -6.41
CA VAL A 42 -17.76 19.45 -7.73
C VAL A 42 -19.08 19.01 -8.37
N ARG A 43 -19.37 17.70 -8.41
CA ARG A 43 -20.65 17.20 -8.95
C ARG A 43 -21.88 17.69 -8.17
N ALA A 44 -21.76 17.88 -6.85
CA ALA A 44 -22.83 18.49 -6.05
C ALA A 44 -23.11 19.94 -6.46
N LEU A 45 -22.06 20.74 -6.72
CA LEU A 45 -22.20 22.12 -7.23
C LEU A 45 -22.83 22.18 -8.64
N GLU A 46 -22.66 21.14 -9.47
CA GLU A 46 -23.23 21.08 -10.81
C GLU A 46 -24.70 20.62 -10.86
N THR A 47 -25.11 19.76 -9.93
CA THR A 47 -26.42 19.07 -9.93
C THR A 47 -27.41 19.67 -8.96
N TRP A 48 -27.04 19.90 -7.70
CA TRP A 48 -27.96 20.38 -6.66
C TRP A 48 -28.64 21.73 -6.95
N PRO A 49 -28.02 22.69 -7.69
CA PRO A 49 -28.72 23.91 -8.10
C PRO A 49 -29.86 23.71 -9.11
N ARG A 50 -29.94 22.53 -9.75
CA ARG A 50 -30.98 22.15 -10.72
C ARG A 50 -31.98 21.17 -10.10
N ASP A 51 -31.47 20.13 -9.46
CA ASP A 51 -32.24 18.97 -9.01
C ASP A 51 -32.69 19.08 -7.54
N GLY A 52 -32.24 20.13 -6.83
CA GLY A 52 -32.40 20.30 -5.39
C GLY A 52 -31.29 19.66 -4.57
N VAL A 53 -31.21 20.03 -3.29
CA VAL A 53 -30.30 19.38 -2.33
C VAL A 53 -30.96 18.05 -1.90
N PRO A 54 -30.29 16.89 -2.00
CA PRO A 54 -30.87 15.59 -1.63
C PRO A 54 -31.24 15.51 -0.14
N ASP A 55 -32.26 14.71 0.21
CA ASP A 55 -32.74 14.54 1.60
C ASP A 55 -31.64 14.05 2.57
N ASN A 56 -30.66 13.30 2.07
CA ASN A 56 -29.44 12.94 2.82
C ASN A 56 -28.17 13.37 2.04
N PRO A 57 -27.73 14.63 2.17
CA PRO A 57 -26.58 15.16 1.43
C PRO A 57 -25.27 14.44 1.75
N ARG A 58 -25.10 13.98 3.00
CA ARG A 58 -23.93 13.25 3.48
C ARG A 58 -23.80 11.88 2.81
N ALA A 59 -24.89 11.11 2.77
CA ALA A 59 -24.93 9.82 2.09
C ALA A 59 -24.74 9.99 0.58
N TRP A 60 -25.32 11.04 -0.02
CA TRP A 60 -25.12 11.36 -1.44
C TRP A 60 -23.65 11.64 -1.75
N LEU A 61 -22.97 12.51 -0.98
CA LEU A 61 -21.54 12.77 -1.16
C LEU A 61 -20.70 11.51 -1.01
N LEU A 62 -20.96 10.70 0.03
CA LEU A 62 -20.23 9.46 0.28
C LEU A 62 -20.39 8.47 -0.87
N VAL A 63 -21.60 8.28 -1.39
CA VAL A 63 -21.89 7.38 -2.51
C VAL A 63 -21.27 7.90 -3.81
N THR A 64 -21.39 9.19 -4.10
CA THR A 64 -20.82 9.81 -5.30
C THR A 64 -19.29 9.77 -5.28
N ALA A 65 -18.66 10.03 -4.14
CA ALA A 65 -17.22 9.92 -3.95
C ALA A 65 -16.75 8.47 -4.05
N LYS A 66 -17.43 7.52 -3.39
CA LYS A 66 -17.11 6.08 -3.50
C LYS A 66 -17.18 5.60 -4.95
N ARG A 67 -18.25 5.97 -5.69
CA ARG A 67 -18.37 5.69 -7.13
C ARG A 67 -17.21 6.30 -7.92
N ARG A 68 -16.84 7.55 -7.62
CA ARG A 68 -15.74 8.22 -8.31
C ARG A 68 -14.37 7.59 -8.04
N ALA A 69 -14.08 7.20 -6.79
CA ALA A 69 -12.86 6.48 -6.44
C ALA A 69 -12.79 5.14 -7.19
N ILE A 70 -13.89 4.39 -7.22
CA ILE A 70 -14.04 3.16 -8.00
C ILE A 70 -13.81 3.44 -9.50
N ASP A 71 -14.32 4.54 -10.05
CA ASP A 71 -14.11 4.91 -11.46
C ASP A 71 -12.67 5.36 -11.76
N VAL A 72 -11.95 5.96 -10.80
CA VAL A 72 -10.52 6.26 -10.93
C VAL A 72 -9.72 4.96 -10.92
N ILE A 73 -9.93 4.07 -9.95
CA ILE A 73 -9.32 2.74 -9.90
C ILE A 73 -9.56 2.02 -11.23
N ARG A 74 -10.83 1.91 -11.66
CA ARG A 74 -11.20 1.31 -12.96
C ARG A 74 -10.54 1.99 -14.15
N ARG A 75 -10.31 3.31 -14.12
CA ARG A 75 -9.65 4.05 -15.20
C ARG A 75 -8.15 3.81 -15.22
N GLU A 76 -7.50 3.65 -14.07
CA GLU A 76 -6.09 3.27 -13.99
C GLU A 76 -5.90 1.81 -14.40
N THR A 77 -6.76 0.90 -13.94
CA THR A 77 -6.85 -0.48 -14.42
C THR A 77 -7.10 -0.53 -15.93
N ARG A 78 -7.98 0.32 -16.50
CA ARG A 78 -8.20 0.42 -17.97
C ARG A 78 -7.07 1.14 -18.73
N ARG A 79 -6.24 1.95 -18.06
CA ARG A 79 -5.08 2.62 -18.67
C ARG A 79 -3.90 1.66 -18.79
N ALA A 80 -3.77 0.72 -17.87
CA ALA A 80 -2.91 -0.45 -18.01
C ALA A 80 -3.55 -1.51 -18.94
N GLY A 81 -4.82 -1.83 -18.74
CA GLY A 81 -5.61 -2.82 -19.46
C GLY A 81 -6.20 -2.34 -20.79
N LYS A 82 -5.39 -1.69 -21.64
CA LYS A 82 -5.68 -1.61 -23.08
C LYS A 82 -5.16 -2.82 -23.86
N GLU A 83 -4.53 -3.77 -23.16
CA GLU A 83 -4.50 -5.17 -23.54
C GLU A 83 -5.39 -5.97 -22.56
N THR A 84 -6.65 -6.15 -22.99
CA THR A 84 -7.63 -7.17 -22.56
C THR A 84 -8.50 -6.88 -21.32
N GLU A 85 -9.78 -7.27 -21.44
CA GLU A 85 -10.92 -6.78 -20.66
C GLU A 85 -11.28 -7.60 -19.40
N ALA A 86 -11.93 -6.90 -18.45
CA ALA A 86 -13.03 -7.26 -17.53
C ALA A 86 -13.44 -8.75 -17.37
N VAL A 87 -13.88 -9.24 -16.20
CA VAL A 87 -14.72 -8.63 -15.14
C VAL A 87 -14.10 -8.80 -13.73
N MET A 88 -14.73 -8.70 -12.54
CA MET A 88 -16.12 -8.60 -12.04
C MET A 88 -16.13 -7.78 -10.71
N PHE A 89 -17.26 -7.23 -10.25
CA PHE A 89 -17.55 -7.02 -8.80
C PHE A 89 -19.03 -6.62 -8.57
N THR A 90 -19.60 -7.19 -7.49
CA THR A 90 -21.03 -7.24 -7.14
C THR A 90 -21.61 -5.92 -6.60
N GLU A 91 -22.94 -5.76 -6.69
CA GLU A 91 -23.69 -4.63 -6.14
C GLU A 91 -23.66 -4.55 -4.59
N PRO A 92 -23.81 -3.36 -3.99
CA PRO A 92 -23.72 -3.18 -2.54
C PRO A 92 -25.05 -3.45 -1.82
N GLY A 93 -25.00 -4.31 -0.81
CA GLY A 93 -26.06 -4.41 0.20
C GLY A 93 -26.22 -3.09 0.97
N HIS A 94 -27.47 -2.79 1.35
CA HIS A 94 -27.85 -1.60 2.10
C HIS A 94 -27.72 -1.89 3.60
N GLU A 95 -26.90 -1.13 4.33
CA GLU A 95 -26.80 -1.21 5.79
C GLU A 95 -27.01 0.17 6.44
N PRO A 96 -27.57 0.23 7.67
CA PRO A 96 -28.29 1.39 8.13
C PRO A 96 -27.41 2.52 8.66
N ALA A 97 -27.92 3.74 8.59
CA ALA A 97 -27.33 4.87 9.28
C ALA A 97 -27.73 4.86 10.76
N GLU A 98 -26.89 4.28 11.65
CA GLU A 98 -26.76 4.67 13.07
C GLU A 98 -25.68 3.87 13.85
N THR A 99 -24.44 3.85 13.36
CA THR A 99 -23.26 3.63 14.21
C THR A 99 -22.17 4.63 13.83
N VAL A 100 -21.85 5.55 14.75
CA VAL A 100 -20.64 6.39 14.62
C VAL A 100 -19.46 5.58 15.13
N ASP A 101 -18.99 4.66 14.30
CA ASP A 101 -17.67 4.06 14.46
C ASP A 101 -16.64 5.20 14.23
N ASP A 102 -15.76 5.45 15.20
CA ASP A 102 -15.04 6.73 15.32
C ASP A 102 -13.80 6.81 14.41
N ASP A 103 -14.07 6.70 13.11
CA ASP A 103 -13.12 6.85 12.00
C ASP A 103 -12.41 8.22 12.04
N LEU A 104 -13.07 9.26 12.57
CA LEU A 104 -12.50 10.61 12.72
C LEU A 104 -11.39 10.64 13.79
N LEU A 105 -11.65 10.10 14.98
CA LEU A 105 -10.66 10.03 16.05
C LEU A 105 -9.47 9.13 15.66
N ARG A 106 -9.73 8.01 14.96
CA ARG A 106 -8.68 7.16 14.36
C ARG A 106 -7.78 7.98 13.42
N LEU A 107 -8.37 8.81 12.55
CA LEU A 107 -7.65 9.64 11.60
C LEU A 107 -6.82 10.75 12.28
N VAL A 108 -7.35 11.35 13.35
CA VAL A 108 -6.62 12.32 14.20
C VAL A 108 -5.38 11.68 14.83
N PHE A 109 -5.50 10.49 15.44
CA PHE A 109 -4.35 9.81 16.04
C PHE A 109 -3.29 9.35 15.03
N THR A 110 -3.67 9.07 13.77
CA THR A 110 -2.72 8.81 12.69
C THR A 110 -1.95 10.07 12.29
N CYS A 111 -2.61 11.24 12.26
CA CYS A 111 -1.96 12.52 11.96
C CYS A 111 -1.03 12.98 13.08
N CYS A 112 -1.46 12.88 14.34
CA CYS A 112 -0.75 13.38 15.52
C CYS A 112 0.18 12.35 16.18
N HIS A 113 0.66 11.34 15.44
CA HIS A 113 1.46 10.27 16.03
C HIS A 113 2.83 10.78 16.50
N PRO A 114 3.24 10.62 17.79
CA PRO A 114 4.37 11.34 18.39
C PRO A 114 5.73 11.06 17.72
N ALA A 115 5.91 9.89 17.11
CA ALA A 115 7.14 9.56 16.41
C ALA A 115 7.26 10.23 15.01
N LEU A 116 6.24 10.95 14.53
CA LEU A 116 6.37 11.88 13.39
C LEU A 116 6.96 13.20 13.89
N SER A 117 7.82 13.87 13.11
CA SER A 117 8.25 15.24 13.45
C SER A 117 7.03 16.17 13.51
N VAL A 118 7.09 17.24 14.29
CA VAL A 118 5.97 18.18 14.44
C VAL A 118 5.53 18.74 13.08
N GLU A 119 6.47 19.02 12.16
CA GLU A 119 6.12 19.49 10.81
C GLU A 119 5.48 18.39 9.94
N ALA A 120 5.76 17.11 10.20
CA ALA A 120 5.11 16.00 9.53
C ALA A 120 3.71 15.73 10.11
N GLN A 121 3.52 15.86 11.42
CA GLN A 121 2.20 15.80 12.07
C GLN A 121 1.29 16.93 11.57
N VAL A 122 1.78 18.17 11.59
CA VAL A 122 1.05 19.35 11.12
C VAL A 122 0.74 19.25 9.63
N ALA A 123 1.71 18.83 8.79
CA ALA A 123 1.45 18.61 7.37
C ALA A 123 0.38 17.55 7.11
N LEU A 124 0.46 16.40 7.79
CA LEU A 124 -0.49 15.31 7.63
C LEU A 124 -1.88 15.70 8.14
N ALA A 125 -1.96 16.41 9.28
CA ALA A 125 -3.22 16.94 9.83
C ALA A 125 -3.86 17.99 8.91
N LEU A 126 -3.10 18.96 8.39
CA LEU A 126 -3.64 20.00 7.49
C LEU A 126 -4.15 19.40 6.16
N ARG A 127 -3.41 18.44 5.58
CA ARG A 127 -3.83 17.71 4.38
C ARG A 127 -5.08 16.87 4.66
N THR A 128 -5.05 16.07 5.72
CA THR A 128 -6.01 14.98 5.96
C THR A 128 -7.26 15.41 6.71
N LEU A 129 -7.12 16.23 7.76
CA LEU A 129 -8.22 16.66 8.62
C LEU A 129 -8.77 18.01 8.16
N GLY A 130 -7.87 18.93 7.79
CA GLY A 130 -8.21 20.26 7.27
C GLY A 130 -8.65 20.27 5.81
N GLY A 131 -8.35 19.21 5.04
CA GLY A 131 -8.75 19.08 3.63
C GLY A 131 -7.95 19.93 2.64
N LEU A 132 -6.87 20.59 3.06
CA LEU A 132 -6.03 21.43 2.19
C LEU A 132 -5.33 20.57 1.12
N SER A 133 -5.04 21.16 -0.04
CA SER A 133 -4.16 20.56 -1.06
C SER A 133 -2.69 20.58 -0.64
N THR A 134 -1.87 19.72 -1.26
CA THR A 134 -0.41 19.71 -1.04
C THR A 134 0.22 21.07 -1.32
N ALA A 135 -0.24 21.78 -2.36
CA ALA A 135 0.20 23.13 -2.71
C ALA A 135 -0.17 24.18 -1.64
N GLU A 136 -1.34 24.09 -1.03
CA GLU A 136 -1.78 25.00 0.04
C GLU A 136 -1.03 24.73 1.35
N VAL A 137 -0.84 23.46 1.72
CA VAL A 137 -0.03 23.08 2.89
C VAL A 137 1.44 23.48 2.71
N ALA A 138 1.99 23.32 1.50
CA ALA A 138 3.36 23.75 1.18
C ALA A 138 3.52 25.27 1.32
N ARG A 139 2.54 26.04 0.80
CA ARG A 139 2.52 27.50 0.87
C ARG A 139 2.36 28.02 2.30
N GLY A 140 1.44 27.43 3.08
CA GLY A 140 1.22 27.76 4.49
C GLY A 140 2.39 27.41 5.40
N LEU A 141 3.22 26.43 5.03
CA LEU A 141 4.44 26.04 5.75
C LEU A 141 5.73 26.53 5.07
N MET A 142 5.64 27.46 4.12
CA MET A 142 6.73 28.10 3.37
C MET A 142 7.81 27.14 2.85
N VAL A 143 7.40 26.01 2.28
CA VAL A 143 8.29 25.06 1.57
C VAL A 143 7.81 24.83 0.14
N SER A 144 8.67 24.28 -0.72
CA SER A 144 8.25 23.87 -2.06
C SER A 144 7.27 22.69 -2.02
N GLU A 145 6.33 22.65 -2.96
CA GLU A 145 5.32 21.59 -3.05
C GLU A 145 5.95 20.19 -3.16
N ALA A 146 7.04 20.07 -3.93
CA ALA A 146 7.82 18.84 -4.02
C ALA A 146 8.44 18.40 -2.67
N THR A 147 8.77 19.34 -1.78
CA THR A 147 9.24 19.04 -0.42
C THR A 147 8.08 18.56 0.46
N MET A 148 6.90 19.17 0.31
CA MET A 148 5.70 18.80 1.05
C MET A 148 5.18 17.40 0.65
N ALA A 149 5.11 17.10 -0.65
CA ALA A 149 4.76 15.78 -1.16
C ALA A 149 5.66 14.68 -0.56
N LYS A 150 6.99 14.88 -0.62
CA LYS A 150 7.97 13.98 0.01
C LYS A 150 7.81 13.85 1.52
N ARG A 151 7.31 14.88 2.22
CA ARG A 151 7.06 14.85 3.68
C ARG A 151 5.81 14.01 4.00
N LEU A 152 4.72 14.20 3.24
CA LEU A 152 3.46 13.47 3.42
C LEU A 152 3.61 11.96 3.15
N THR A 153 4.31 11.56 2.09
CA THR A 153 4.56 10.13 1.78
C THR A 153 5.32 9.44 2.92
N ARG A 154 6.39 10.07 3.44
CA ARG A 154 7.18 9.55 4.57
C ARG A 154 6.37 9.43 5.87
N ALA A 155 5.38 10.31 6.07
CA ALA A 155 4.52 10.25 7.25
C ALA A 155 3.57 9.03 7.20
N LYS A 156 2.92 8.80 6.05
CA LYS A 156 1.95 7.70 5.85
C LYS A 156 2.60 6.31 5.97
N GLN A 157 3.84 6.15 5.51
CA GLN A 157 4.49 4.84 5.44
C GLN A 157 5.04 4.33 6.78
N LYS A 158 5.03 5.13 7.85
CA LYS A 158 6.10 5.10 8.86
C LYS A 158 6.32 3.78 9.62
N THR A 159 5.31 2.96 9.94
CA THR A 159 5.56 1.67 10.63
C THR A 159 6.22 0.64 9.70
N LEU A 160 5.71 0.50 8.47
CA LEU A 160 6.33 -0.37 7.45
C LEU A 160 7.69 0.19 7.01
N LEU A 161 7.77 1.51 6.84
CA LEU A 161 9.00 2.21 6.49
C LEU A 161 10.07 2.02 7.56
N LEU A 162 9.75 2.12 8.85
CA LEU A 162 10.74 1.97 9.93
C LEU A 162 11.37 0.57 9.92
N LEU A 163 10.56 -0.48 9.80
CA LEU A 163 11.06 -1.87 9.67
C LEU A 163 11.83 -2.12 8.37
N GLN A 164 11.46 -1.44 7.29
CA GLN A 164 12.19 -1.49 6.03
C GLN A 164 13.51 -0.69 6.10
N ASP A 165 13.52 0.46 6.77
CA ASP A 165 14.63 1.41 6.84
C ASP A 165 15.68 0.99 7.86
N ALA A 166 15.28 0.25 8.91
CA ALA A 166 16.21 -0.33 9.89
C ALA A 166 17.30 -1.21 9.25
N ARG A 167 17.05 -1.80 8.08
CA ARG A 167 18.04 -2.57 7.31
C ARG A 167 18.69 -1.80 6.16
N ARG A 168 18.49 -0.46 6.06
CA ARG A 168 19.00 0.40 4.96
C ARG A 168 20.47 0.13 4.67
N ASP A 169 21.29 0.15 5.70
CA ASP A 169 22.75 0.08 5.60
C ASP A 169 23.27 -1.34 5.33
N ALA A 170 22.37 -2.32 5.23
CA ALA A 170 22.65 -3.70 4.84
C ALA A 170 22.02 -4.10 3.48
N ARG A 171 21.40 -3.15 2.75
CA ARG A 171 20.77 -3.42 1.44
C ARG A 171 21.76 -3.52 0.29
N VAL A 172 22.99 -3.06 0.47
CA VAL A 172 24.05 -3.09 -0.52
C VAL A 172 25.35 -3.61 0.08
N ASP A 173 26.19 -4.21 -0.75
CA ASP A 173 27.58 -4.49 -0.41
C ASP A 173 28.45 -3.22 -0.54
N ASP A 174 29.73 -3.33 -0.20
CA ASP A 174 30.65 -2.20 -0.13
C ASP A 174 30.94 -1.58 -1.51
N GLU A 175 30.64 -2.29 -2.60
CA GLU A 175 30.65 -1.79 -3.98
C GLU A 175 29.28 -1.28 -4.46
N GLY A 176 28.30 -1.13 -3.55
CA GLY A 176 27.00 -0.52 -3.81
C GLY A 176 26.00 -1.42 -4.57
N ARG A 177 26.26 -2.72 -4.67
CA ARG A 177 25.41 -3.67 -5.42
C ARG A 177 24.31 -4.20 -4.50
N VAL A 178 23.09 -4.38 -5.03
CA VAL A 178 21.92 -4.79 -4.25
C VAL A 178 22.06 -6.22 -3.71
N LEU A 179 21.85 -6.39 -2.40
CA LEU A 179 21.82 -7.67 -1.70
C LEU A 179 20.38 -8.13 -1.45
N LEU A 180 20.10 -9.42 -1.70
CA LEU A 180 18.81 -10.04 -1.35
C LEU A 180 18.69 -10.18 0.17
N LEU A 181 17.45 -10.24 0.70
CA LEU A 181 17.19 -10.29 2.16
C LEU A 181 17.95 -11.41 2.90
N LYS A 182 18.23 -12.53 2.22
CA LYS A 182 18.99 -13.66 2.75
C LYS A 182 20.50 -13.41 2.87
N ASP A 183 21.03 -12.49 2.07
CA ASP A 183 22.45 -12.15 1.94
C ASP A 183 22.83 -10.87 2.71
N GLN A 184 21.88 -10.23 3.41
CA GLN A 184 22.11 -8.99 4.16
C GLN A 184 22.70 -9.30 5.54
N ASP A 185 23.78 -8.61 5.91
CA ASP A 185 24.31 -8.66 7.27
C ASP A 185 23.31 -8.04 8.26
N ARG A 186 22.75 -8.89 9.12
CA ARG A 186 21.79 -8.51 10.16
C ARG A 186 22.43 -7.80 11.35
N GLY A 187 23.76 -7.91 11.53
CA GLY A 187 24.52 -7.13 12.51
C GLY A 187 24.54 -5.63 12.18
N ARG A 188 24.30 -5.27 10.90
CA ARG A 188 24.16 -3.88 10.41
C ARG A 188 22.72 -3.36 10.47
N TRP A 189 21.78 -4.08 11.08
CA TRP A 189 20.38 -3.62 11.19
C TRP A 189 20.16 -2.82 12.49
N ASP A 190 19.41 -1.72 12.40
CA ASP A 190 19.06 -0.88 13.55
C ASP A 190 18.05 -1.60 14.46
N ALA A 191 18.57 -2.22 15.52
CA ALA A 191 17.80 -2.93 16.53
C ALA A 191 16.81 -2.01 17.29
N SER A 192 17.09 -0.71 17.40
CA SER A 192 16.20 0.27 18.04
C SER A 192 14.99 0.55 17.15
N ALA A 193 15.22 0.83 15.87
CA ALA A 193 14.16 1.00 14.88
C ALA A 193 13.32 -0.27 14.68
N ILE A 194 13.95 -1.46 14.73
CA ILE A 194 13.23 -2.74 14.72
C ILE A 194 12.29 -2.86 15.92
N LYS A 195 12.80 -2.61 17.13
CA LYS A 195 12.01 -2.65 18.36
C LYS A 195 10.82 -1.68 18.32
N GLU A 196 11.06 -0.41 17.99
CA GLU A 196 9.98 0.58 17.85
C GLU A 196 8.95 0.14 16.80
N GLY A 197 9.42 -0.35 15.64
CA GLY A 197 8.57 -0.87 14.57
C GLY A 197 7.64 -1.99 15.03
N ILE A 198 8.17 -2.99 15.74
CA ILE A 198 7.39 -4.12 16.29
C ILE A 198 6.35 -3.62 17.30
N GLU A 199 6.73 -2.73 18.21
CA GLU A 199 5.78 -2.15 19.17
C GLU A 199 4.66 -1.37 18.49
N LEU A 200 4.97 -0.63 17.42
CA LEU A 200 4.00 0.10 16.60
C LEU A 200 3.05 -0.85 15.86
N VAL A 201 3.56 -1.94 15.26
CA VAL A 201 2.73 -3.00 14.65
C VAL A 201 1.78 -3.58 15.69
N GLY A 202 2.28 -3.98 16.86
CA GLY A 202 1.46 -4.55 17.93
C GLY A 202 0.38 -3.58 18.45
N ARG A 203 0.70 -2.28 18.57
CA ARG A 203 -0.29 -1.24 18.93
C ARG A 203 -1.33 -1.02 17.83
N ALA A 204 -0.94 -1.09 16.56
CA ALA A 204 -1.84 -0.88 15.43
C ALA A 204 -2.81 -2.06 15.21
N LEU A 205 -2.33 -3.31 15.28
CA LEU A 205 -3.17 -4.51 15.19
C LEU A 205 -4.28 -4.52 16.25
N ARG A 206 -3.97 -4.13 17.50
CA ARG A 206 -4.96 -4.05 18.59
C ARG A 206 -6.05 -2.99 18.39
N ARG A 207 -5.88 -2.02 17.48
CA ARG A 207 -6.88 -0.97 17.19
C ARG A 207 -7.90 -1.38 16.13
N THR A 208 -7.62 -2.44 15.37
CA THR A 208 -8.44 -2.94 14.26
C THR A 208 -8.50 -4.48 14.27
N PRO A 209 -8.87 -5.11 15.41
CA PRO A 209 -8.74 -6.56 15.59
C PRO A 209 -9.54 -7.38 14.57
N ASP A 210 -10.74 -6.91 14.20
CA ASP A 210 -11.66 -7.64 13.30
C ASP A 210 -11.36 -7.42 11.82
N ARG A 211 -10.67 -6.32 11.48
CA ARG A 211 -10.27 -5.98 10.10
C ARG A 211 -8.94 -5.23 10.08
N PRO A 212 -7.80 -5.94 10.15
CA PRO A 212 -6.48 -5.34 10.15
C PRO A 212 -6.22 -4.47 8.91
N ASP A 213 -5.52 -3.36 9.11
CA ASP A 213 -5.04 -2.50 8.02
C ASP A 213 -3.96 -3.23 7.17
N PRO A 214 -4.04 -3.22 5.81
CA PRO A 214 -3.10 -3.97 4.98
C PRO A 214 -1.63 -3.54 5.13
N TYR A 215 -1.33 -2.27 5.40
CA TYR A 215 0.04 -1.82 5.65
C TYR A 215 0.54 -2.26 7.02
N VAL A 216 -0.34 -2.35 8.02
CA VAL A 216 -0.02 -2.92 9.34
C VAL A 216 0.26 -4.43 9.22
N VAL A 217 -0.49 -5.16 8.39
CA VAL A 217 -0.22 -6.59 8.11
C VAL A 217 1.08 -6.77 7.34
N GLN A 218 1.36 -5.95 6.32
CA GLN A 218 2.66 -5.95 5.62
C GLN A 218 3.82 -5.59 6.57
N ALA A 219 3.61 -4.71 7.54
CA ALA A 219 4.58 -4.40 8.58
C ALA A 219 4.75 -5.57 9.57
N ALA A 220 3.71 -6.36 9.84
CA ALA A 220 3.82 -7.60 10.62
C ALA A 220 4.65 -8.67 9.89
N ILE A 221 4.49 -8.82 8.57
CA ILE A 221 5.36 -9.67 7.73
C ILE A 221 6.81 -9.19 7.80
N ALA A 222 7.05 -7.88 7.65
CA ALA A 222 8.37 -7.30 7.79
C ALA A 222 8.97 -7.51 9.20
N ALA A 223 8.15 -7.45 10.25
CA ALA A 223 8.56 -7.72 11.63
C ALA A 223 8.97 -9.18 11.85
N CYS A 224 8.29 -10.16 11.24
CA CYS A 224 8.70 -11.57 11.28
C CYS A 224 10.11 -11.77 10.71
N HIS A 225 10.45 -11.09 9.61
CA HIS A 225 11.82 -11.10 9.09
C HIS A 225 12.79 -10.33 10.00
N ALA A 226 12.39 -9.18 10.54
CA ALA A 226 13.24 -8.34 11.40
C ALA A 226 13.62 -8.99 12.73
N LEU A 227 12.74 -9.86 13.27
CA LEU A 227 12.94 -10.57 14.54
C LEU A 227 13.90 -11.77 14.45
N ALA A 228 14.13 -12.31 13.26
CA ALA A 228 14.94 -13.52 13.10
C ALA A 228 16.46 -13.20 13.21
N PRO A 229 17.27 -13.95 13.98
CA PRO A 229 18.71 -13.73 14.06
C PRO A 229 19.42 -13.95 12.71
N THR A 230 19.03 -14.98 11.96
CA THR A 230 19.49 -15.23 10.58
C THR A 230 18.31 -15.33 9.60
N TYR A 231 18.58 -15.50 8.30
CA TYR A 231 17.51 -15.81 7.34
C TYR A 231 16.90 -17.20 7.58
N ALA A 232 17.71 -18.18 7.98
CA ALA A 232 17.25 -19.55 8.25
C ALA A 232 16.32 -19.61 9.48
N ASP A 233 16.52 -18.73 10.47
CA ASP A 233 15.66 -18.61 11.65
C ASP A 233 14.34 -17.85 11.38
N THR A 234 14.05 -17.48 10.13
CA THR A 234 12.79 -16.80 9.80
C THR A 234 11.61 -17.73 10.13
N ASN A 235 10.70 -17.28 10.99
CA ASN A 235 9.48 -18.01 11.30
C ASN A 235 8.51 -17.93 10.10
N TRP A 236 8.67 -18.86 9.16
CA TRP A 236 7.87 -18.90 7.93
C TRP A 236 6.39 -19.22 8.17
N ASP A 237 6.04 -19.93 9.24
CA ASP A 237 4.64 -20.13 9.65
C ASP A 237 3.97 -18.81 10.05
N ALA A 238 4.67 -17.96 10.79
CA ALA A 238 4.18 -16.62 11.12
C ALA A 238 4.09 -15.72 9.88
N VAL A 239 5.09 -15.76 8.99
CA VAL A 239 5.06 -15.04 7.70
C VAL A 239 3.85 -15.46 6.86
N LEU A 240 3.60 -16.75 6.72
CA LEU A 240 2.48 -17.28 5.94
C LEU A 240 1.13 -17.01 6.62
N SER A 241 1.05 -17.08 7.94
CA SER A 241 -0.14 -16.67 8.70
C SER A 241 -0.50 -15.20 8.43
N TRP A 242 0.50 -14.31 8.37
CA TRP A 242 0.25 -12.91 8.02
C TRP A 242 -0.07 -12.70 6.54
N TYR A 243 0.48 -13.50 5.62
CA TYR A 243 0.01 -13.49 4.22
C TYR A 243 -1.44 -13.98 4.10
N ASP A 244 -1.87 -14.96 4.89
CA ASP A 244 -3.26 -15.44 4.91
C ASP A 244 -4.21 -14.37 5.46
N VAL A 245 -3.78 -13.57 6.46
CA VAL A 245 -4.50 -12.37 6.89
C VAL A 245 -4.51 -11.31 5.77
N LEU A 246 -3.36 -11.07 5.11
CA LEU A 246 -3.24 -10.07 4.06
C LEU A 246 -4.16 -10.39 2.87
N LEU A 247 -4.24 -11.64 2.44
CA LEU A 247 -5.15 -12.08 1.36
C LEU A 247 -6.63 -11.89 1.73
N ARG A 248 -7.01 -11.93 3.01
CA ARG A 248 -8.39 -11.64 3.45
C ARG A 248 -8.76 -10.15 3.35
N VAL A 249 -7.79 -9.24 3.54
CA VAL A 249 -8.03 -7.78 3.52
C VAL A 249 -7.62 -7.10 2.22
N GLN A 250 -6.71 -7.70 1.46
CA GLN A 250 -6.13 -7.24 0.20
C GLN A 250 -5.61 -8.43 -0.62
N ASP A 251 -6.53 -9.16 -1.28
CA ASP A 251 -6.14 -10.16 -2.28
C ASP A 251 -5.63 -9.47 -3.55
N GLY A 252 -4.57 -10.01 -4.15
CA GLY A 252 -3.98 -9.50 -5.38
C GLY A 252 -2.81 -10.37 -5.86
N PRO A 253 -2.54 -10.41 -7.17
CA PRO A 253 -1.56 -11.35 -7.75
C PRO A 253 -0.14 -11.15 -7.22
N VAL A 254 0.26 -9.91 -6.91
CA VAL A 254 1.57 -9.62 -6.26
C VAL A 254 1.62 -10.12 -4.81
N VAL A 255 0.50 -10.08 -4.06
CA VAL A 255 0.43 -10.64 -2.70
C VAL A 255 0.51 -12.17 -2.76
N ARG A 256 -0.19 -12.79 -3.71
CA ARG A 256 -0.11 -14.24 -3.99
C ARG A 256 1.31 -14.65 -4.38
N LEU A 257 2.00 -13.88 -5.22
CA LEU A 257 3.40 -14.13 -5.62
C LEU A 257 4.35 -14.09 -4.41
N ASN A 258 4.22 -13.06 -3.56
CA ASN A 258 5.04 -12.93 -2.37
C ASN A 258 4.76 -14.07 -1.36
N ARG A 259 3.49 -14.48 -1.21
CA ARG A 259 3.11 -15.67 -0.42
C ARG A 259 3.67 -16.95 -1.02
N ALA A 260 3.65 -17.12 -2.35
CA ALA A 260 4.20 -18.30 -3.03
C ALA A 260 5.71 -18.43 -2.81
N ALA A 261 6.44 -17.31 -2.77
CA ALA A 261 7.85 -17.30 -2.38
C ALA A 261 8.04 -17.74 -0.91
N ALA A 262 7.19 -17.29 0.03
CA ALA A 262 7.24 -17.77 1.42
C ALA A 262 6.84 -19.25 1.57
N VAL A 263 5.91 -19.76 0.75
CA VAL A 263 5.58 -21.19 0.66
C VAL A 263 6.80 -21.99 0.16
N ALA A 264 7.57 -21.47 -0.79
CA ALA A 264 8.78 -22.14 -1.26
C ALA A 264 9.83 -22.38 -0.15
N GLU A 265 9.87 -21.51 0.85
CA GLU A 265 10.81 -21.59 1.98
C GLU A 265 10.30 -22.49 3.11
N ARG A 266 8.98 -22.61 3.31
CA ARG A 266 8.40 -23.52 4.32
C ARG A 266 8.12 -24.93 3.79
N ASP A 267 7.41 -25.02 2.66
CA ASP A 267 6.81 -26.26 2.15
C ASP A 267 7.64 -26.90 1.01
N GLY A 268 8.73 -26.25 0.60
CA GLY A 268 9.62 -26.71 -0.46
C GLY A 268 9.39 -26.02 -1.81
N LEU A 269 10.41 -26.08 -2.66
CA LEU A 269 10.50 -25.31 -3.90
C LEU A 269 9.35 -25.65 -4.86
N GLU A 270 8.98 -26.93 -4.96
CA GLU A 270 7.93 -27.46 -5.82
C GLU A 270 6.56 -26.88 -5.46
N ALA A 271 6.24 -26.80 -4.16
CA ALA A 271 5.01 -26.20 -3.66
C ALA A 271 4.93 -24.71 -3.97
N GLY A 272 6.04 -23.97 -3.74
CA GLY A 272 6.13 -22.56 -4.10
C GLY A 272 6.01 -22.32 -5.61
N MET A 273 6.69 -23.12 -6.43
CA MET A 273 6.68 -23.02 -7.89
C MET A 273 5.30 -23.31 -8.48
N ALA A 274 4.59 -24.33 -7.97
CA ALA A 274 3.23 -24.63 -8.37
C ALA A 274 2.27 -23.45 -8.12
N LEU A 275 2.45 -22.73 -6.99
CA LEU A 275 1.70 -21.50 -6.73
C LEU A 275 2.12 -20.34 -7.63
N VAL A 276 3.42 -20.18 -7.95
CA VAL A 276 3.90 -19.13 -8.87
C VAL A 276 3.30 -19.29 -10.27
N GLU A 277 3.33 -20.50 -10.82
CA GLU A 277 2.80 -20.82 -12.17
C GLU A 277 1.26 -20.73 -12.22
N ALA A 278 0.56 -20.81 -11.08
CA ALA A 278 -0.90 -20.68 -11.00
C ALA A 278 -1.39 -19.22 -10.88
N ILE A 279 -0.50 -18.21 -10.85
CA ILE A 279 -0.91 -16.80 -10.76
C ILE A 279 -1.09 -16.21 -12.15
N GLU A 280 -2.34 -15.98 -12.53
CA GLU A 280 -2.72 -15.28 -13.75
C GLU A 280 -2.42 -13.76 -13.67
N GLY A 281 -2.19 -13.15 -14.84
CA GLY A 281 -2.11 -11.68 -14.98
C GLY A 281 -0.77 -11.06 -14.60
N LEU A 282 0.31 -11.84 -14.51
CA LEU A 282 1.67 -11.37 -14.19
C LEU A 282 2.69 -11.53 -15.32
N ASP A 283 2.27 -11.88 -16.54
CA ASP A 283 3.15 -12.12 -17.70
C ASP A 283 4.02 -10.90 -18.10
N ALA A 284 3.51 -9.69 -17.84
CA ALA A 284 4.22 -8.43 -18.04
C ALA A 284 4.93 -7.91 -16.77
N TYR A 285 4.87 -8.65 -15.65
CA TYR A 285 5.45 -8.23 -14.38
C TYR A 285 6.86 -8.81 -14.19
N PRO A 286 7.93 -7.99 -14.25
CA PRO A 286 9.31 -8.49 -14.22
C PRO A 286 9.65 -9.34 -13.00
N TRP A 287 9.00 -9.09 -11.85
CA TRP A 287 9.27 -9.82 -10.61
C TRP A 287 8.64 -11.21 -10.55
N TRP A 288 7.59 -11.49 -11.34
CA TRP A 288 7.08 -12.86 -11.47
C TRP A 288 8.13 -13.74 -12.17
N HIS A 289 8.67 -13.26 -13.29
CA HIS A 289 9.77 -13.91 -14.00
C HIS A 289 11.04 -14.03 -13.15
N ALA A 290 11.38 -13.02 -12.35
CA ALA A 290 12.54 -13.07 -11.45
C ALA A 290 12.38 -14.11 -10.33
N THR A 291 11.23 -14.15 -9.65
CA THR A 291 10.91 -15.16 -8.63
C THR A 291 10.91 -16.57 -9.23
N ARG A 292 10.29 -16.73 -10.41
CA ARG A 292 10.29 -17.98 -11.16
C ARG A 292 11.71 -18.44 -11.51
N GLY A 293 12.58 -17.51 -11.94
CA GLY A 293 14.00 -17.78 -12.21
C GLY A 293 14.80 -18.20 -10.97
N GLU A 294 14.55 -17.57 -9.81
CA GLU A 294 15.19 -17.95 -8.54
C GLU A 294 14.79 -19.36 -8.09
N LEU A 295 13.49 -19.71 -8.19
CA LEU A 295 13.02 -21.07 -7.87
C LEU A 295 13.61 -22.11 -8.82
N LEU A 296 13.57 -21.87 -10.14
CA LEU A 296 14.19 -22.74 -11.14
C LEU A 296 15.70 -22.91 -10.94
N CYS A 297 16.40 -21.85 -10.51
CA CYS A 297 17.82 -21.91 -10.15
C CYS A 297 18.05 -22.82 -8.94
N ARG A 298 17.25 -22.67 -7.87
CA ARG A 298 17.34 -23.48 -6.64
C ARG A 298 16.96 -24.95 -6.88
N MET A 299 16.10 -25.22 -7.85
CA MET A 299 15.74 -26.56 -8.33
C MET A 299 16.81 -27.22 -9.24
N GLY A 300 17.94 -26.56 -9.51
CA GLY A 300 18.96 -27.09 -10.42
C GLY A 300 18.54 -27.11 -11.90
N ARG A 301 17.70 -26.16 -12.34
CA ARG A 301 17.22 -26.05 -13.73
C ARG A 301 17.80 -24.80 -14.43
N PRO A 302 19.13 -24.71 -14.65
CA PRO A 302 19.80 -23.47 -15.04
C PRO A 302 19.34 -22.89 -16.38
N ALA A 303 19.08 -23.74 -17.40
CA ALA A 303 18.57 -23.26 -18.70
C ALA A 303 17.20 -22.57 -18.59
N ALA A 304 16.30 -23.11 -17.76
CA ALA A 304 14.98 -22.53 -17.53
C ALA A 304 15.06 -21.26 -16.66
N ALA A 305 15.95 -21.25 -15.66
CA ALA A 305 16.23 -20.07 -14.84
C ALA A 305 16.78 -18.91 -15.69
N ARG A 306 17.72 -19.19 -16.59
CA ARG A 306 18.29 -18.22 -17.55
C ARG A 306 17.21 -17.54 -18.38
N ALA A 307 16.35 -18.34 -19.04
CA ALA A 307 15.24 -17.82 -19.85
C ALA A 307 14.25 -16.96 -19.04
N ALA A 308 13.97 -17.32 -17.78
CA ALA A 308 13.13 -16.53 -16.90
C ALA A 308 13.78 -15.18 -16.53
N TYR A 309 15.07 -15.16 -16.17
CA TYR A 309 15.79 -13.91 -15.89
C TYR A 309 15.93 -13.02 -17.14
N GLU A 310 16.15 -13.59 -18.32
CA GLU A 310 16.18 -12.86 -19.60
C GLU A 310 14.82 -12.22 -19.92
N ARG A 311 13.71 -12.92 -19.66
CA ARG A 311 12.37 -12.34 -19.78
C ARG A 311 12.12 -11.24 -18.74
N ALA A 312 12.60 -11.41 -17.51
CA ALA A 312 12.54 -10.40 -16.47
C ALA A 312 13.28 -9.11 -16.86
N LEU A 313 14.45 -9.24 -17.50
CA LEU A 313 15.25 -8.12 -18.04
C LEU A 313 14.52 -7.39 -19.18
N ALA A 314 13.86 -8.11 -20.08
CA ALA A 314 13.13 -7.53 -21.20
C ALA A 314 11.93 -6.65 -20.80
N LEU A 315 11.44 -6.76 -19.56
CA LEU A 315 10.27 -6.07 -19.02
C LEU A 315 10.61 -4.75 -18.26
N GLY A 316 11.78 -4.16 -18.52
CA GLY A 316 12.07 -2.77 -18.10
C GLY A 316 12.45 -2.59 -16.62
N MET A 317 13.26 -3.50 -16.07
CA MET A 317 13.85 -3.32 -14.73
C MET A 317 14.74 -2.08 -14.62
N SER A 318 14.84 -1.51 -13.41
CA SER A 318 15.82 -0.45 -13.14
C SER A 318 17.27 -0.98 -13.17
N ALA A 319 18.25 -0.11 -13.43
CA ALA A 319 19.64 -0.53 -13.64
C ALA A 319 20.24 -1.43 -12.52
N PRO A 320 20.05 -1.17 -11.21
CA PRO A 320 20.56 -2.06 -10.16
C PRO A 320 19.90 -3.44 -10.14
N GLN A 321 18.62 -3.51 -10.53
CA GLN A 321 17.84 -4.75 -10.56
C GLN A 321 18.21 -5.58 -11.80
N ALA A 322 18.35 -4.92 -12.95
CA ALA A 322 18.85 -5.53 -14.17
C ALA A 322 20.28 -6.08 -13.99
N GLU A 323 21.15 -5.34 -13.29
CA GLU A 323 22.50 -5.83 -13.01
C GLU A 323 22.51 -7.04 -12.08
N HIS A 324 21.66 -7.06 -11.06
CA HIS A 324 21.47 -8.24 -10.23
C HIS A 324 21.00 -9.45 -11.06
N MET A 325 20.02 -9.29 -11.97
CA MET A 325 19.59 -10.37 -12.88
C MET A 325 20.73 -10.85 -13.80
N ARG A 326 21.52 -9.94 -14.40
CA ARG A 326 22.69 -10.34 -15.22
C ARG A 326 23.70 -11.15 -14.41
N ARG A 327 24.00 -10.74 -13.18
CA ARG A 327 24.88 -11.52 -12.28
C ARG A 327 24.31 -12.91 -11.97
N ARG A 328 22.98 -13.05 -11.75
CA ARG A 328 22.35 -14.38 -11.62
C ARG A 328 22.56 -15.19 -12.89
N ILE A 329 22.32 -14.63 -14.08
CA ILE A 329 22.52 -15.30 -15.38
C ILE A 329 23.96 -15.75 -15.61
N THR A 330 24.96 -14.91 -15.29
CA THR A 330 26.39 -15.26 -15.41
C THR A 330 26.81 -16.33 -14.39
N GLY A 331 26.18 -16.35 -13.22
CA GLY A 331 26.41 -17.36 -12.18
C GLY A 331 25.69 -18.69 -12.37
N LEU A 332 24.88 -18.85 -13.43
CA LEU A 332 24.28 -20.13 -13.82
C LEU A 332 25.29 -20.98 -14.60
N SER A 333 25.97 -21.88 -13.88
CA SER A 333 26.69 -23.05 -14.42
C SER A 333 25.74 -24.07 -15.04
#